data_AF-A0A015N3L8-F1
#
_entry.id   AF-A0A015N3L8-F1
#
_cell.length_a   1.000
_cell.length_b   1.000
_cell.length_c   1.000
_cell.angle_alpha   90.00
_cell.angle_beta   90.00
_cell.angle_gamma   90.00
#
_symmetry.space_group_name_H-M   'P 1'
#
loop_
_entity.id
_entity.type
_entity.pdbx_description
1 polymer ?
#
loop_
_entity_poly.entity_id
_entity_poly.type
_entity_poly.pdbx_seq_one_letter_code
_entity_poly.pdbx_strand_id
1 'polypeptide(L)'
;MWELSSGHPPFYNNNNLKMLTLSLIKGTREDPISNTPCEYMKLYQSCWNSESDARPSVEQVFNKLEEILNLQNNTNHDDDDDDGGDGGGDGSSTPTLQDSTKEPESHDSLQIGSEDIT
;
A
#
# COMPACT_ATOMS: atom_id res chain seq x y z
N MET A 1 0.75 -11.33 8.66
CA MET A 1 0.02 -11.17 7.38
C MET A 1 0.41 -9.87 6.70
N TRP A 2 0.25 -8.70 7.34
CA TRP A 2 0.68 -7.43 6.74
C TRP A 2 2.14 -7.42 6.28
N GLU A 3 3.07 -7.96 7.07
CA GLU A 3 4.50 -8.09 6.70
C GLU A 3 4.73 -8.84 5.38
N LEU A 4 3.89 -9.84 5.06
CA LEU A 4 3.99 -10.58 3.80
C LEU A 4 3.56 -9.73 2.61
N SER A 5 2.53 -8.89 2.79
CA SER A 5 2.07 -7.98 1.74
C SER A 5 2.97 -6.76 1.57
N SER A 6 3.57 -6.26 2.65
CA SER A 6 4.43 -5.09 2.61
C SER A 6 5.86 -5.44 2.24
N GLY A 7 6.35 -6.62 2.61
CA GLY A 7 7.77 -6.98 2.53
C GLY A 7 8.65 -6.23 3.54
N HIS A 8 8.05 -5.58 4.54
CA HIS A 8 8.76 -4.75 5.53
C HIS A 8 8.47 -5.23 6.95
N PRO A 9 9.45 -5.12 7.86
CA PRO A 9 9.21 -5.35 9.28
C PRO A 9 8.12 -4.42 9.82
N PRO A 10 7.21 -4.90 10.70
CA PRO A 10 6.22 -4.07 11.33
C PRO A 10 6.85 -2.91 12.11
N PHE A 11 6.29 -1.72 11.97
CA PHE A 11 6.65 -0.49 12.67
C PHE A 11 8.14 -0.14 12.57
N TYR A 12 8.77 -0.42 11.42
CA TYR A 12 10.21 -0.25 11.23
C TYR A 12 10.72 1.17 11.46
N ASN A 13 9.87 2.20 11.36
CA ASN A 13 10.20 3.59 11.65
C ASN A 13 10.11 3.98 13.15
N ASN A 14 9.57 3.13 14.02
CA ASN A 14 9.29 3.45 15.42
C ASN A 14 10.32 2.83 16.38
N ASN A 15 11.45 3.52 16.57
CA ASN A 15 12.53 3.04 17.44
C ASN A 15 12.23 3.25 18.94
N ASN A 16 11.20 4.02 19.28
CA ASN A 16 10.79 4.27 20.66
C ASN A 16 9.65 3.32 21.08
N LEU A 17 10.01 2.24 21.76
CA LEU A 17 9.07 1.21 22.22
C LEU A 17 7.94 1.76 23.11
N LYS A 18 8.20 2.80 23.92
CA LYS A 18 7.15 3.40 24.78
C LYS A 18 6.09 4.11 23.93
N MET A 19 6.52 4.90 22.95
CA MET A 19 5.61 5.58 22.03
C MET A 19 4.83 4.58 21.18
N LEU A 20 5.51 3.55 20.66
CA LEU A 20 4.87 2.48 19.91
C LEU A 20 3.79 1.77 20.74
N THR A 21 4.09 1.41 21.99
CA THR A 21 3.13 0.75 22.90
C THR A 21 1.89 1.62 23.10
N LEU A 22 2.07 2.92 23.33
CA LEU A 22 0.94 3.85 23.48
C LEU A 22 0.10 3.95 22.21
N SER A 23 0.73 4.02 21.04
CA SER A 23 0.02 4.05 19.75
C SER A 23 -0.77 2.76 19.51
N LEU A 24 -0.19 1.58 19.81
CA LEU A 24 -0.87 0.30 19.68
C LEU A 24 -2.10 0.18 20.58
N ILE A 25 -2.01 0.66 21.83
CA ILE A 25 -3.13 0.73 22.78
C ILE A 25 -4.23 1.67 22.27
N LYS A 26 -3.86 2.78 21.62
CA LYS A 26 -4.80 3.70 20.97
C LYS A 26 -5.44 3.15 19.68
N GLY A 27 -5.04 1.95 19.26
CA GLY A 27 -5.59 1.31 18.07
C GLY A 27 -4.86 1.66 16.77
N THR A 28 -3.68 2.30 16.83
CA THR A 28 -2.84 2.47 15.65
C THR A 28 -2.46 1.10 15.08
N ARG A 29 -2.57 0.98 13.76
CA ARG A 29 -2.20 -0.19 12.96
C ARG A 29 -1.40 0.27 11.75
N GLU A 30 -0.81 -0.68 11.05
CA GLU A 30 -0.08 -0.41 9.81
C GLU A 30 -1.00 0.09 8.71
N ASP A 31 -0.44 0.91 7.82
CA ASP A 31 -1.17 1.41 6.66
C ASP A 31 -1.38 0.32 5.62
N PRO A 32 -2.54 0.29 4.94
CA PRO A 32 -2.78 -0.68 3.87
C PRO A 32 -1.81 -0.47 2.69
N ILE A 33 -1.37 -1.58 2.10
CA ILE A 33 -0.47 -1.57 0.93
C ILE A 33 -1.30 -1.68 -0.35
N SER A 34 -1.14 -0.72 -1.27
CA SER A 34 -1.95 -0.57 -2.49
C SER A 34 -1.98 -1.81 -3.40
N ASN A 35 -0.90 -2.59 -3.43
CA ASN A 35 -0.81 -3.80 -4.27
C ASN A 35 -1.35 -5.07 -3.58
N THR A 36 -1.98 -4.95 -2.42
CA THR A 36 -2.55 -6.10 -1.73
C THR A 36 -3.96 -6.39 -2.25
N PRO A 37 -4.31 -7.67 -2.54
CA PRO A 37 -5.70 -8.03 -2.85
C PRO A 37 -6.66 -7.55 -1.77
N CYS A 38 -7.74 -6.86 -2.16
CA CYS A 38 -8.70 -6.24 -1.23
C CYS A 38 -9.23 -7.21 -0.18
N GLU A 39 -9.51 -8.46 -0.56
CA GLU A 39 -10.02 -9.48 0.37
C GLU A 39 -8.98 -9.93 1.39
N TYR A 40 -7.70 -10.03 0.98
CA TYR A 40 -6.60 -10.32 1.91
C TYR A 40 -6.36 -9.15 2.87
N MET A 41 -6.47 -7.91 2.37
CA MET A 41 -6.40 -6.70 3.20
C MET A 41 -7.49 -6.69 4.28
N LYS A 42 -8.75 -6.91 3.90
CA LYS A 42 -9.87 -6.98 4.86
C LYS A 42 -9.65 -8.09 5.89
N LEU A 43 -9.09 -9.24 5.48
CA LEU A 43 -8.84 -10.36 6.38
C LEU A 43 -7.81 -10.03 7.46
N TYR A 44 -6.64 -9.48 7.11
CA TYR A 44 -5.69 -9.12 8.17
C TYR A 44 -6.19 -7.96 9.02
N GLN A 45 -7.03 -7.08 8.46
CA GLN A 45 -7.65 -6.00 9.22
C GLN A 45 -8.65 -6.49 10.27
N SER A 46 -9.41 -7.54 9.97
CA SER A 46 -10.32 -8.14 10.94
C SER A 46 -9.56 -8.86 12.07
N CYS A 47 -8.40 -9.43 11.78
CA CYS A 47 -7.57 -10.15 12.77
C CYS A 47 -7.04 -9.26 13.91
N TRP A 48 -6.87 -7.96 13.67
CA TRP A 48 -6.38 -7.02 14.68
C TRP A 48 -7.42 -6.01 15.16
N ASN A 49 -8.70 -6.38 15.06
CA ASN A 49 -9.82 -5.61 15.57
C ASN A 49 -9.63 -5.27 17.06
N SER A 50 -10.02 -4.06 17.47
CA SER A 50 -9.95 -3.60 18.86
C SER A 50 -10.78 -4.48 19.79
N GLU A 51 -11.97 -4.89 19.34
CA GLU A 51 -12.84 -5.81 20.07
C GLU A 51 -12.34 -7.24 19.92
N SER A 52 -12.10 -7.93 21.03
CA SER A 52 -11.58 -9.32 21.02
C SER A 52 -12.52 -10.27 20.31
N ASP A 53 -13.82 -10.13 20.55
CA ASP A 53 -14.85 -11.06 20.09
C ASP A 53 -15.16 -10.89 18.60
N ALA A 54 -14.78 -9.74 18.03
CA ALA A 54 -14.88 -9.48 16.60
C ALA A 54 -13.72 -10.07 15.79
N ARG A 55 -12.69 -10.62 16.45
CA ARG A 55 -11.55 -11.23 15.77
C ARG A 55 -11.94 -12.63 15.27
N PRO A 56 -11.62 -12.98 14.02
CA PRO A 56 -11.88 -14.31 13.51
C PRO A 56 -11.02 -15.36 14.24
N SER A 57 -11.55 -16.57 14.34
CA SER A 57 -10.78 -17.74 14.77
C SER A 57 -9.74 -18.12 13.71
N VAL A 58 -8.72 -18.88 14.09
CA VAL A 58 -7.72 -19.40 13.15
C VAL A 58 -8.35 -20.21 12.02
N GLU A 59 -9.41 -20.98 12.31
CA GLU A 59 -10.16 -21.73 11.31
C GLU A 59 -10.86 -20.81 10.30
N GLN A 60 -11.51 -19.74 10.78
CA GLN A 60 -12.14 -18.74 9.90
C GLN A 60 -11.11 -18.03 9.01
N VAL A 61 -9.92 -17.71 9.56
CA VAL A 61 -8.83 -17.12 8.79
C VAL A 61 -8.34 -18.08 7.71
N PHE A 62 -8.13 -19.35 8.05
CA PHE A 62 -7.69 -20.37 7.11
C PHE A 62 -8.69 -20.55 5.96
N ASN A 63 -9.98 -20.74 6.27
CA ASN A 63 -11.02 -20.88 5.27
C ASN A 63 -11.09 -19.65 4.35
N LYS A 64 -10.93 -18.45 4.92
CA LYS A 64 -10.94 -17.22 4.11
C LYS A 64 -9.73 -17.11 3.19
N LEU A 65 -8.55 -17.57 3.62
CA LEU A 65 -7.37 -17.63 2.76
C LEU A 65 -7.57 -18.60 1.59
N GLU A 66 -8.17 -19.77 1.84
CA GLU A 66 -8.49 -20.74 0.79
C GLU A 66 -9.47 -20.17 -0.25
N GLU A 67 -10.52 -19.47 0.21
CA GLU A 67 -11.44 -18.75 -0.68
C GLU A 67 -10.71 -17.73 -1.56
N ILE A 68 -9.82 -16.91 -0.97
CA ILE A 68 -9.06 -15.89 -1.70
C ILE A 68 -8.19 -16.53 -2.78
N LEU A 69 -7.51 -17.64 -2.47
CA LEU A 69 -6.67 -18.35 -3.43
C LEU A 69 -7.48 -18.95 -4.58
N ASN A 70 -8.66 -19.52 -4.28
CA ASN A 70 -9.54 -20.10 -5.29
C ASN A 70 -10.10 -19.04 -6.25
N LEU A 71 -10.40 -17.83 -5.77
CA LEU A 71 -10.85 -16.71 -6.60
C LEU A 71 -9.79 -16.28 -7.63
N GLN A 72 -8.50 -16.31 -7.25
CA GLN A 72 -7.40 -15.90 -8.14
C GLN A 72 -7.13 -16.91 -9.26
N ASN A 73 -7.46 -18.18 -9.06
CA ASN A 73 -7.23 -19.21 -10.07
C ASN A 73 -8.26 -19.17 -11.22
N ASN A 74 -9.46 -18.65 -10.96
CA ASN A 74 -10.57 -18.63 -11.92
C ASN A 74 -10.53 -17.45 -12.90
N THR A 75 -9.62 -16.49 -12.74
CA THR A 75 -9.52 -15.29 -13.60
C THR A 75 -8.53 -15.43 -14.76
N ASN A 76 -8.00 -16.62 -15.02
CA ASN A 76 -7.01 -16.87 -16.08
C ASN A 76 -7.59 -17.56 -17.34
N HIS A 77 -8.90 -17.40 -17.61
CA HIS A 77 -9.50 -17.85 -18.86
C HIS A 77 -9.93 -16.61 -19.66
N ASP A 78 -8.94 -15.95 -20.27
CA ASP A 78 -9.21 -15.11 -21.42
C ASP A 78 -9.42 -16.07 -22.60
N ASP A 79 -10.66 -16.17 -23.05
CA ASP A 79 -11.02 -16.86 -24.27
C ASP A 79 -10.29 -16.18 -25.45
N ASP A 80 -9.31 -16.89 -26.02
CA ASP A 80 -8.74 -16.61 -27.34
C ASP A 80 -9.85 -16.84 -28.40
N ASP A 81 -10.68 -15.83 -28.66
CA ASP A 81 -11.41 -15.75 -29.92
C ASP A 81 -10.53 -15.03 -30.95
N ASP A 82 -9.78 -15.86 -31.68
CA ASP A 82 -9.14 -15.57 -32.96
C ASP A 82 -10.23 -15.21 -34.00
N ASP A 83 -10.33 -13.93 -34.37
CA ASP A 83 -10.89 -13.54 -35.67
C ASP A 83 -9.89 -12.65 -36.41
N GLY A 84 -9.16 -13.29 -37.32
CA GLY A 84 -8.20 -12.66 -38.19
C GLY A 84 -8.85 -11.65 -39.14
N GLY A 85 -8.46 -10.37 -38.98
CA GLY A 85 -8.69 -9.31 -39.95
C GLY A 85 -7.38 -8.65 -40.35
N ASP A 86 -6.78 -9.13 -41.44
CA ASP A 86 -5.68 -8.49 -42.17
C ASP A 86 -6.13 -7.14 -42.76
N GLY A 87 -5.32 -6.09 -42.58
CA GLY A 87 -5.61 -4.76 -43.10
C GLY A 87 -4.62 -3.70 -42.62
N GLY A 88 -3.46 -3.62 -43.27
CA GLY A 88 -2.41 -2.66 -42.97
C GLY A 88 -2.76 -1.19 -43.23
N GLY A 89 -1.98 -0.30 -42.62
CA GLY A 89 -1.94 1.12 -42.93
C GLY A 89 -0.93 1.85 -42.04
N ASP A 90 0.09 2.44 -42.67
CA ASP A 90 1.06 3.38 -42.09
C ASP A 90 0.35 4.56 -41.41
N GLY A 91 0.91 5.38 -40.52
CA GLY A 91 2.28 5.80 -40.29
C GLY A 91 2.15 7.21 -39.73
N SER A 92 2.57 7.45 -38.49
CA SER A 92 2.79 8.82 -37.99
C SER A 92 3.57 8.81 -36.70
N SER A 93 4.87 9.09 -36.84
CA SER A 93 5.72 9.59 -35.77
C SER A 93 5.09 10.84 -35.17
N THR A 94 4.89 10.85 -33.86
CA THR A 94 4.69 12.09 -33.10
C THR A 94 5.75 12.21 -32.01
N PRO A 95 6.27 13.42 -31.76
CA PRO A 95 7.57 13.61 -31.14
C PRO A 95 7.48 13.66 -29.61
N THR A 96 8.59 13.28 -29.01
CA THR A 96 8.93 13.45 -27.59
C THR A 96 8.89 14.92 -27.17
N LEU A 97 8.10 15.22 -26.13
CA LEU A 97 8.15 16.47 -25.38
C LEU A 97 8.76 16.19 -24.01
N GLN A 98 10.03 16.57 -23.89
CA GLN A 98 10.71 16.82 -22.63
C GLN A 98 10.14 18.09 -22.00
N ASP A 99 9.53 17.99 -20.81
CA ASP A 99 9.29 19.16 -19.97
C ASP A 99 10.28 19.13 -18.80
N SER A 100 11.26 20.03 -18.89
CA SER A 100 12.01 20.51 -17.74
C SER A 100 11.36 21.80 -17.28
N THR A 101 10.56 21.73 -16.21
CA THR A 101 10.17 22.93 -15.48
C THR A 101 10.17 22.68 -13.97
N LYS A 102 11.35 22.95 -13.39
CA LYS A 102 11.59 23.83 -12.24
C LYS A 102 10.94 23.48 -10.87
N GLU A 103 11.82 23.08 -9.94
CA GLU A 103 11.59 23.21 -8.50
C GLU A 103 11.21 24.66 -8.11
N PRO A 104 10.25 24.86 -7.21
CA PRO A 104 10.21 26.05 -6.38
C PRO A 104 11.02 25.82 -5.10
N GLU A 105 12.19 26.45 -5.04
CA GLU A 105 12.86 26.79 -3.78
C GLU A 105 11.89 27.63 -2.93
N SER A 106 11.59 27.16 -1.72
CA SER A 106 11.11 28.04 -0.64
C SER A 106 12.25 28.22 0.35
N HIS A 107 13.10 29.21 0.07
CA HIS A 107 13.90 29.88 1.08
C HIS A 107 12.97 30.75 1.91
N ASP A 108 12.81 30.44 3.19
CA ASP A 108 12.62 31.50 4.18
C ASP A 108 13.38 31.14 5.46
N SER A 109 14.56 31.74 5.56
CA SER A 109 15.41 31.73 6.73
C SER A 109 14.82 32.70 7.76
N LEU A 110 14.30 32.19 8.88
CA LEU A 110 14.13 33.00 10.08
C LEU A 110 15.38 32.83 10.95
N GLN A 111 16.33 33.72 10.70
CA GLN A 111 17.43 33.99 11.61
C GLN A 111 16.99 35.13 12.54
N ILE A 112 16.67 34.79 13.79
CA ILE A 112 16.63 35.77 14.87
C ILE A 112 17.91 35.60 15.68
N GLY A 113 18.64 36.71 15.74
CA GLY A 113 20.02 36.79 16.16
C GLY A 113 20.20 36.65 17.66
N SER A 114 21.37 36.13 18.00
CA SER A 114 22.02 36.39 19.27
C SER A 114 22.35 37.88 19.36
N GLU A 115 21.85 38.55 20.38
CA GLU A 115 22.45 39.78 20.89
C GLU A 115 22.74 39.55 22.38
N ASP A 116 24.04 39.44 22.67
CA ASP A 116 24.64 39.63 23.98
C ASP A 116 24.40 41.06 24.51
N ILE A 117 24.62 41.23 25.82
CA ILE A 117 24.65 42.47 26.67
C ILE A 117 23.42 42.50 27.61
N THR A 118 23.53 42.23 28.91
CA THR A 118 24.48 42.78 29.90
C THR A 118 24.70 41.82 31.07
#